data_AF-A0A661MJY3-F1
#
_entry.id   AF-A0A661MJY3-F1
#
_cell.length_a   1.000
_cell.length_b   1.000
_cell.length_c   1.000
_cell.angle_alpha   90.00
_cell.angle_beta   90.00
_cell.angle_gamma   90.00
#
_symmetry.space_group_name_H-M   'P 1'
#
loop_
_entity.id
_entity.type
_entity.pdbx_description
1 polymer ?
#
loop_
_entity_poly.entity_id
_entity_poly.type
_entity_poly.pdbx_seq_one_letter_code
_entity_poly.pdbx_strand_id
1 'polypeptide(L)'
;MSRLKFKGLFCAILVTLVLVPFSGRCASSPSNKFIQKSAFKGKNDIVITFAAPVEEAWAKDISNYRVYEEPDPDIRLEISNITLSQDRKTVILHFDEELNQNQPHVVTIRDIKSQGKNLGTAIVKVKKLYLGFLFSIFIGAMLIHNFVFTKYLGLCVFFGTSQKKSTAVGMGITFTIVMVASAMMSWFLYQFVLKPYHLDYLQIIVFIGLVSLSVQAVDTILRKVNPVLFKAFGVYLVLVIANCIILAVPLILADNEYNAAESFMLALGAGLGFLVALFLMSSVRERLELANVPPTYRGLPIAFVVAGLFALAFLGFSGMSIF
;
A
#
# COMPACT_ATOMS: atom_id res chain seq x y z
N MET A 1 21.72 -30.70 -14.94
CA MET A 1 20.51 -30.23 -15.64
C MET A 1 19.29 -29.91 -14.73
N SER A 2 19.38 -30.03 -13.39
CA SER A 2 18.24 -29.84 -12.46
C SER A 2 18.14 -28.46 -11.78
N ARG A 3 19.21 -27.64 -11.76
CA ARG A 3 19.20 -26.31 -11.11
C ARG A 3 18.42 -25.23 -11.88
N LEU A 4 18.29 -25.36 -13.21
CA LEU A 4 17.57 -24.38 -14.04
C LEU A 4 16.04 -24.52 -13.92
N LYS A 5 15.51 -25.75 -13.90
CA LYS A 5 14.07 -25.99 -13.69
C LYS A 5 13.61 -25.55 -12.30
N PHE A 6 14.45 -25.65 -11.27
CA PHE A 6 14.11 -25.23 -9.92
C PHE A 6 14.13 -23.71 -9.73
N LYS A 7 15.03 -22.98 -10.41
CA LYS A 7 14.95 -21.51 -10.50
C LYS A 7 13.66 -21.04 -11.19
N GLY A 8 13.24 -21.73 -12.25
CA GLY A 8 11.97 -21.47 -12.93
C GLY A 8 10.75 -21.74 -12.05
N LEU A 9 10.77 -22.84 -11.27
CA LEU A 9 9.71 -23.20 -10.33
C LEU A 9 9.65 -22.25 -9.12
N PHE A 10 10.80 -21.80 -8.62
CA PHE A 10 10.89 -20.84 -7.52
C PHE A 10 10.41 -19.45 -7.96
N CYS A 11 10.75 -19.04 -9.19
CA CYS A 11 10.19 -17.84 -9.81
C CYS A 11 8.67 -18.00 -10.01
N ALA A 12 8.20 -19.16 -10.50
CA ALA A 12 6.78 -19.43 -10.72
C ALA A 12 5.95 -19.50 -9.42
N ILE A 13 6.49 -20.03 -8.32
CA ILE A 13 5.80 -20.09 -7.01
C ILE A 13 5.77 -18.71 -6.34
N LEU A 14 6.86 -17.95 -6.42
CA LEU A 14 6.90 -16.57 -5.92
C LEU A 14 5.99 -15.66 -6.75
N VAL A 15 5.99 -15.84 -8.07
CA VAL A 15 5.11 -15.11 -9.00
C VAL A 15 3.65 -15.53 -8.81
N THR A 16 3.34 -16.79 -8.51
CA THR A 16 1.95 -17.19 -8.21
C THR A 16 1.48 -16.68 -6.86
N LEU A 17 2.30 -16.69 -5.79
CA LEU A 17 1.93 -16.06 -4.51
C LEU A 17 1.77 -14.53 -4.62
N VAL A 18 2.52 -13.88 -5.51
CA VAL A 18 2.44 -12.44 -5.83
C VAL A 18 1.30 -12.10 -6.81
N LEU A 19 0.89 -13.04 -7.68
CA LEU A 19 -0.20 -12.86 -8.64
C LEU A 19 -1.57 -13.36 -8.14
N VAL A 20 -1.64 -14.15 -7.07
CA VAL A 20 -2.91 -14.53 -6.45
C VAL A 20 -3.76 -13.32 -5.99
N PRO A 21 -3.22 -12.18 -5.51
CA PRO A 21 -4.06 -10.99 -5.30
C PRO A 21 -4.57 -10.35 -6.60
N PHE A 22 -4.01 -10.68 -7.77
CA PHE A 22 -4.52 -10.23 -9.08
C PHE A 22 -5.69 -11.09 -9.60
N SER A 23 -5.86 -12.33 -9.12
CA SER A 23 -6.98 -13.21 -9.46
C SER A 23 -8.11 -13.19 -8.42
N GLY A 24 -7.91 -12.50 -7.30
CA GLY A 24 -8.96 -12.14 -6.36
C GLY A 24 -9.93 -11.19 -7.04
N ARG A 25 -11.05 -11.75 -7.54
CA ARG A 25 -12.26 -11.02 -7.92
C ARG A 25 -12.38 -9.77 -7.06
N CYS A 26 -12.40 -8.63 -7.74
CA CYS A 26 -12.70 -7.31 -7.19
C CYS A 26 -13.95 -7.44 -6.29
N ALA A 27 -13.74 -7.67 -4.99
CA ALA A 27 -14.77 -7.70 -3.98
C ALA A 27 -15.14 -6.24 -3.72
N SER A 28 -15.76 -5.65 -4.73
CA SER A 28 -16.57 -4.46 -4.60
C SER A 28 -17.68 -4.80 -3.60
N SER A 29 -17.65 -4.11 -2.47
CA SER A 29 -18.79 -3.98 -1.58
C SER A 29 -20.04 -3.53 -2.37
N PRO A 30 -21.24 -3.75 -1.82
CA PRO A 30 -22.31 -4.53 -2.45
C PRO A 30 -22.60 -4.10 -3.90
N SER A 31 -22.77 -5.10 -4.75
CA SER A 31 -23.18 -4.98 -6.15
C SER A 31 -24.45 -4.14 -6.34
N ASN A 32 -24.29 -2.85 -6.58
CA ASN A 32 -25.37 -2.03 -7.13
C ASN A 32 -25.64 -2.52 -8.57
N LYS A 33 -26.64 -3.37 -8.75
CA LYS A 33 -27.08 -3.89 -10.07
C LYS A 33 -27.43 -2.77 -11.08
N PHE A 34 -27.57 -1.52 -10.63
CA PHE A 34 -28.11 -0.40 -11.39
C PHE A 34 -27.07 0.59 -11.92
N ILE A 35 -25.83 0.57 -11.38
CA ILE A 35 -24.80 1.57 -11.70
C ILE A 35 -23.58 0.85 -12.27
N GLN A 36 -23.24 1.15 -13.53
CA GLN A 36 -22.16 0.48 -14.25
C GLN A 36 -20.79 1.09 -13.95
N LYS A 37 -20.71 2.41 -13.81
CA LYS A 37 -19.43 3.11 -13.64
C LYS A 37 -19.61 4.42 -12.90
N SER A 38 -18.65 4.75 -12.05
CA SER A 38 -18.47 6.09 -11.51
C SER A 38 -17.02 6.51 -11.64
N ALA A 39 -16.79 7.78 -11.96
CA ALA A 39 -15.46 8.33 -12.11
C ALA A 39 -15.48 9.84 -11.87
N PHE A 40 -14.37 10.38 -11.38
CA PHE A 40 -14.14 11.82 -11.41
C PHE A 40 -13.88 12.29 -12.85
N LYS A 41 -14.44 13.44 -13.22
CA LYS A 41 -14.15 14.13 -14.49
C LYS A 41 -13.64 15.52 -14.17
N GLY A 42 -12.35 15.75 -14.40
CA GLY A 42 -11.72 17.04 -14.07
C GLY A 42 -11.67 17.31 -12.56
N LYS A 43 -11.50 18.59 -12.20
CA LYS A 43 -11.44 19.18 -10.84
C LYS A 43 -12.65 18.87 -9.95
N ASN A 44 -13.81 19.16 -10.53
CA ASN A 44 -15.02 19.51 -9.79
C ASN A 44 -16.23 18.67 -10.21
N ASP A 45 -16.06 17.63 -11.03
CA ASP A 45 -17.19 16.84 -11.52
C ASP A 45 -17.08 15.36 -11.12
N ILE A 46 -18.22 14.78 -10.73
CA ILE A 46 -18.40 13.34 -10.55
C ILE A 46 -19.35 12.83 -11.64
N VAL A 47 -18.89 11.85 -12.42
CA VAL A 47 -19.68 11.21 -13.47
C VAL A 47 -20.18 9.86 -12.99
N ILE A 48 -21.47 9.62 -13.19
CA ILE A 48 -22.17 8.39 -12.83
C ILE A 48 -22.88 7.85 -14.07
N THR A 49 -22.56 6.62 -14.44
CA THR A 49 -23.17 5.92 -15.58
C THR A 49 -24.08 4.80 -15.08
N PHE A 50 -25.36 4.92 -15.38
CA PHE A 50 -26.42 3.97 -15.07
C PHE A 50 -26.51 2.86 -16.14
N ALA A 51 -26.93 1.67 -15.73
CA ALA A 51 -27.12 0.53 -16.62
C ALA A 51 -28.31 0.70 -17.59
N ALA A 52 -29.30 1.51 -17.19
CA ALA A 52 -30.53 1.79 -17.94
C ALA A 52 -30.80 3.30 -17.99
N PRO A 53 -31.56 3.80 -18.98
CA PRO A 53 -31.91 5.22 -19.07
C PRO A 53 -32.82 5.63 -17.90
N VAL A 54 -32.43 6.67 -17.18
CA VAL A 54 -33.16 7.20 -16.01
C VAL A 54 -34.12 8.33 -16.41
N GLU A 55 -35.14 8.55 -15.58
CA GLU A 55 -36.12 9.62 -15.80
C GLU A 55 -35.50 11.01 -15.60
N GLU A 56 -35.80 11.92 -16.52
CA GLU A 56 -35.18 13.25 -16.57
C GLU A 56 -35.57 14.14 -15.39
N ALA A 57 -36.84 14.06 -14.96
CA ALA A 57 -37.34 14.82 -13.81
C ALA A 57 -36.71 14.37 -12.48
N TRP A 58 -36.43 13.07 -12.35
CA TRP A 58 -35.76 12.51 -11.17
C TRP A 58 -34.25 12.81 -11.18
N ALA A 59 -33.59 12.63 -12.33
CA ALA A 59 -32.15 12.78 -12.44
C ALA A 59 -31.65 14.22 -12.25
N LYS A 60 -32.49 15.22 -12.51
CA LYS A 60 -32.15 16.65 -12.32
C LYS A 60 -32.40 17.17 -10.90
N ASP A 61 -33.04 16.38 -10.04
CA ASP A 61 -33.35 16.78 -8.68
C ASP A 61 -32.17 16.49 -7.73
N ILE A 62 -31.62 17.57 -7.18
CA ILE A 62 -30.44 17.57 -6.32
C ILE A 62 -30.69 16.78 -5.03
N SER A 63 -31.92 16.78 -4.52
CA SER A 63 -32.26 16.12 -3.25
C SER A 63 -32.10 14.59 -3.29
N ASN A 64 -32.06 14.01 -4.49
CA ASN A 64 -31.86 12.58 -4.71
C ASN A 64 -30.41 12.15 -4.57
N TYR A 65 -29.46 13.08 -4.53
CA TYR A 65 -28.03 12.82 -4.43
C TYR A 65 -27.48 13.33 -3.10
N ARG A 66 -26.68 12.50 -2.44
CA ARG A 66 -25.91 12.90 -1.25
C ARG A 66 -24.48 12.50 -1.45
N VAL A 67 -23.57 13.46 -1.35
CA VAL A 67 -22.14 13.22 -1.55
C VAL A 67 -21.39 13.67 -0.31
N TYR A 68 -20.50 12.82 0.17
CA TYR A 68 -19.64 13.06 1.31
C TYR A 68 -18.30 12.34 1.09
N GLU A 69 -17.27 12.79 1.80
CA GLU A 69 -15.97 12.11 1.84
C GLU A 69 -16.08 10.92 2.81
N GLU A 70 -15.48 9.77 2.46
CA GLU A 70 -15.56 8.56 3.32
C GLU A 70 -15.03 8.76 4.76
N PRO A 71 -13.94 9.50 5.03
CA PRO A 71 -13.49 9.73 6.41
C PRO A 71 -14.41 10.68 7.19
N ASP A 72 -15.14 11.57 6.51
CA ASP A 72 -15.97 12.61 7.12
C ASP A 72 -17.44 12.52 6.62
N PRO A 73 -18.21 11.49 7.06
CA PRO A 73 -19.57 11.25 6.58
C PRO A 73 -20.58 12.33 6.99
N ASP A 74 -20.23 13.17 7.97
CA ASP A 74 -21.07 14.25 8.47
C ASP A 74 -20.99 15.51 7.60
N ILE A 75 -19.92 15.68 6.81
CA ILE A 75 -19.72 16.85 5.93
C ILE A 75 -20.30 16.54 4.55
N ARG A 76 -21.32 17.29 4.15
CA ARG A 76 -21.96 17.15 2.85
C ARG A 76 -21.33 18.10 1.84
N LEU A 77 -20.98 17.56 0.68
CA LEU A 77 -20.53 18.36 -0.45
C LEU A 77 -21.75 18.85 -1.22
N GLU A 78 -21.86 20.16 -1.40
CA GLU A 78 -22.97 20.79 -2.12
C GLU A 78 -22.80 20.64 -3.63
N ILE A 79 -23.86 20.14 -4.29
CA ILE A 79 -23.90 19.96 -5.74
C ILE A 79 -24.48 21.24 -6.34
N SER A 80 -23.72 21.92 -7.20
CA SER A 80 -24.13 23.17 -7.82
C SER A 80 -25.07 22.95 -9.01
N ASN A 81 -24.80 21.92 -9.83
CA ASN A 81 -25.62 21.61 -11.00
C ASN A 81 -25.53 20.12 -11.36
N ILE A 82 -26.57 19.62 -12.03
CA ILE A 82 -26.64 18.25 -12.52
C ILE A 82 -26.92 18.26 -14.02
N THR A 83 -26.00 17.70 -14.81
CA THR A 83 -26.20 17.54 -16.26
C THR A 83 -26.46 16.09 -16.61
N LEU A 84 -27.51 15.85 -17.40
CA LEU A 84 -27.87 14.55 -17.94
C LEU A 84 -27.44 14.48 -19.41
N SER A 85 -26.67 13.45 -19.76
CA SER A 85 -26.27 13.19 -21.15
C SER A 85 -27.49 12.85 -22.02
N GLN A 86 -27.41 13.13 -23.33
CA GLN A 86 -28.48 12.88 -24.30
C GLN A 86 -28.95 11.42 -24.31
N ASP A 87 -28.07 10.48 -23.98
CA ASP A 87 -28.39 9.04 -23.86
C ASP A 87 -29.21 8.67 -22.61
N ARG A 88 -29.52 9.64 -21.74
CA ARG A 88 -30.21 9.47 -20.43
C ARG A 88 -29.59 8.44 -19.47
N LYS A 89 -28.36 8.00 -19.76
CA LYS A 89 -27.63 6.99 -18.97
C LYS A 89 -26.52 7.57 -18.11
N THR A 90 -26.05 8.78 -18.41
CA THR A 90 -24.91 9.37 -17.70
C THR A 90 -25.34 10.67 -17.05
N VAL A 91 -25.14 10.75 -15.74
CA VAL A 91 -25.36 11.95 -14.92
C VAL A 91 -24.00 12.49 -14.50
N ILE A 92 -23.81 13.80 -14.62
CA ILE A 92 -22.63 14.51 -14.17
C ILE A 92 -23.07 15.47 -13.06
N LEU A 93 -22.51 15.27 -11.88
CA LEU A 93 -22.68 16.14 -10.72
C LEU A 93 -21.54 17.17 -10.75
N HIS A 94 -21.89 18.45 -10.80
CA HIS A 94 -20.95 19.56 -10.73
C HIS A 94 -20.90 20.11 -9.30
N PHE A 95 -19.70 20.41 -8.82
CA PHE A 95 -19.46 20.98 -7.50
C PHE A 95 -18.86 22.38 -7.63
N ASP A 96 -19.18 23.27 -6.69
CA ASP A 96 -18.65 24.65 -6.68
C ASP A 96 -17.18 24.66 -6.25
N GLU A 97 -16.81 23.77 -5.32
CA GLU A 97 -15.46 23.62 -4.79
C GLU A 97 -14.66 22.50 -5.49
N GLU A 98 -13.33 22.62 -5.50
CA GLU A 98 -12.46 21.55 -6.00
C GLU A 98 -12.57 20.32 -5.09
N LEU A 99 -12.88 19.16 -5.67
CA LEU A 99 -13.05 17.92 -4.91
C LEU A 99 -11.70 17.34 -4.48
N ASN A 100 -11.62 16.83 -3.24
CA ASN A 100 -10.43 16.17 -2.73
C ASN A 100 -10.26 14.76 -3.32
N GLN A 101 -9.69 14.68 -4.51
CA GLN A 101 -9.55 13.41 -5.25
C GLN A 101 -8.62 12.38 -4.61
N ASN A 102 -7.90 12.75 -3.56
CA ASN A 102 -7.04 11.85 -2.80
C ASN A 102 -7.83 10.97 -1.83
N GLN A 103 -9.08 11.36 -1.53
CA GLN A 103 -9.98 10.58 -0.69
C GLN A 103 -11.15 10.01 -1.49
N PRO A 104 -11.59 8.78 -1.17
CA PRO A 104 -12.79 8.21 -1.76
C PRO A 104 -14.03 9.04 -1.38
N HIS A 105 -14.83 9.36 -2.38
CA HIS A 105 -16.12 10.03 -2.20
C HIS A 105 -17.24 8.99 -2.26
N VAL A 106 -18.22 9.10 -1.37
CA VAL A 106 -19.40 8.24 -1.37
C VAL A 106 -20.59 9.04 -1.88
N VAL A 107 -21.20 8.55 -2.95
CA VAL A 107 -22.41 9.11 -3.53
C VAL A 107 -23.58 8.19 -3.21
N THR A 108 -24.48 8.64 -2.33
CA THR A 108 -25.75 7.97 -2.06
C THR A 108 -26.82 8.53 -2.96
N ILE A 109 -27.45 7.66 -3.75
CA ILE A 109 -28.50 8.00 -4.71
C ILE A 109 -29.80 7.37 -4.24
N ARG A 110 -30.82 8.17 -3.98
CA ARG A 110 -32.13 7.70 -3.46
C ARG A 110 -33.15 7.49 -4.57
N ASP A 111 -33.96 6.45 -4.40
CA ASP A 111 -35.16 6.17 -5.19
C ASP A 111 -34.97 6.24 -6.72
N ILE A 112 -34.02 5.49 -7.26
CA ILE A 112 -33.69 5.51 -8.69
C ILE A 112 -34.91 5.13 -9.53
N LYS A 113 -35.43 6.07 -10.33
CA LYS A 113 -36.57 5.83 -11.23
C LYS A 113 -36.11 5.58 -12.66
N SER A 114 -36.56 4.46 -13.22
CA SER A 114 -36.32 4.08 -14.62
C SER A 114 -37.59 3.45 -15.19
N GLN A 115 -38.10 4.01 -16.28
CA GLN A 115 -39.28 3.51 -17.00
C GLN A 115 -40.50 3.28 -16.08
N GLY A 116 -40.78 4.19 -15.14
CA GLY A 116 -41.94 4.10 -14.24
C GLY A 116 -41.82 3.11 -13.08
N LYS A 117 -40.66 2.47 -12.88
CA LYS A 117 -40.38 1.60 -11.71
C LYS A 117 -39.32 2.23 -10.81
N ASN A 118 -39.54 2.14 -9.49
CA ASN A 118 -38.54 2.52 -8.48
C ASN A 118 -37.58 1.34 -8.26
N LEU A 119 -36.29 1.56 -8.53
CA LEU A 119 -35.20 0.58 -8.44
C LEU A 119 -34.48 0.64 -7.09
N GLY A 120 -34.88 1.55 -6.19
CA GLY A 120 -34.37 1.66 -4.83
C GLY A 120 -33.17 2.61 -4.69
N THR A 121 -32.50 2.54 -3.54
CA THR A 121 -31.33 3.38 -3.20
C THR A 121 -30.03 2.65 -3.57
N ALA A 122 -29.07 3.37 -4.15
CA ALA A 122 -27.75 2.84 -4.47
C ALA A 122 -26.66 3.71 -3.83
N ILE A 123 -25.60 3.07 -3.33
CA ILE A 123 -24.46 3.76 -2.70
C ILE A 123 -23.21 3.48 -3.53
N VAL A 124 -22.67 4.52 -4.17
CA VAL A 124 -21.54 4.39 -5.10
C VAL A 124 -20.31 5.03 -4.50
N LYS A 125 -19.22 4.27 -4.46
CA LYS A 125 -17.90 4.78 -4.08
C LYS A 125 -17.15 5.23 -5.33
N VAL A 126 -16.74 6.50 -5.38
CA VAL A 126 -15.97 7.10 -6.47
C VAL A 126 -14.52 7.23 -6.02
N LYS A 127 -13.60 6.57 -6.73
CA LYS A 127 -12.14 6.66 -6.53
C LYS A 127 -11.47 7.07 -7.84
N LYS A 128 -10.35 7.81 -7.78
CA LYS A 128 -9.53 8.21 -8.93
C LYS A 128 -8.95 6.98 -9.66
N LEU A 129 -8.56 7.15 -10.92
CA LEU A 129 -8.01 6.10 -11.79
C LEU A 129 -6.88 5.32 -11.07
N TYR A 130 -7.19 4.07 -10.72
CA TYR A 130 -6.52 3.28 -9.69
C TYR A 130 -4.99 3.13 -9.90
N LEU A 131 -4.52 3.07 -11.15
CA LEU A 131 -3.10 2.84 -11.45
C LEU A 131 -2.17 3.97 -10.98
N GLY A 132 -2.57 5.24 -11.18
CA GLY A 132 -1.75 6.39 -10.79
C GLY A 132 -1.66 6.54 -9.27
N PHE A 133 -2.76 6.22 -8.58
CA PHE A 133 -2.81 6.20 -7.12
C PHE A 133 -1.94 5.07 -6.52
N LEU A 134 -1.98 3.86 -7.09
CA LEU A 134 -1.08 2.77 -6.68
C LEU A 134 0.39 3.15 -6.85
N PHE A 135 0.73 3.83 -7.94
CA PHE A 135 2.09 4.28 -8.19
C PHE A 135 2.52 5.40 -7.22
N SER A 136 1.59 6.29 -6.85
CA SER A 136 1.82 7.28 -5.79
C SER A 136 2.10 6.62 -4.44
N ILE A 137 1.30 5.63 -4.02
CA ILE A 137 1.55 4.86 -2.79
C ILE A 137 2.94 4.21 -2.84
N PHE A 138 3.28 3.60 -3.98
CA PHE A 138 4.56 2.93 -4.17
C PHE A 138 5.75 3.89 -4.01
N ILE A 139 5.77 5.01 -4.73
CA ILE A 139 6.85 6.01 -4.63
C ILE A 139 6.82 6.69 -3.26
N GLY A 140 5.63 6.98 -2.75
CA GLY A 140 5.41 7.55 -1.43
C GLY A 140 6.06 6.71 -0.35
N ALA A 141 5.80 5.41 -0.33
CA ALA A 141 6.39 4.48 0.64
C ALA A 141 7.90 4.26 0.45
N MET A 142 8.37 4.30 -0.80
CA MET A 142 9.77 4.07 -1.13
C MET A 142 10.68 5.27 -0.77
N LEU A 143 10.22 6.50 -1.01
CA LEU A 143 11.03 7.72 -0.92
C LEU A 143 10.46 8.76 0.06
N ILE A 144 9.21 9.20 -0.12
CA ILE A 144 8.65 10.35 0.62
C ILE A 144 8.47 10.03 2.11
N HIS A 145 7.78 8.92 2.40
CA HIS A 145 7.55 8.40 3.74
C HIS A 145 8.44 7.20 4.02
N ASN A 146 9.73 7.31 3.67
CA ASN A 146 10.68 6.23 3.89
C ASN A 146 10.70 5.79 5.36
N PHE A 147 10.44 4.51 5.59
CA PHE A 147 10.30 3.94 6.93
C PHE A 147 11.59 3.99 7.75
N VAL A 148 12.76 3.97 7.11
CA VAL A 148 14.06 3.94 7.79
C VAL A 148 14.50 5.35 8.19
N PHE A 149 14.46 6.29 7.25
CA PHE A 149 15.02 7.63 7.48
C PHE A 149 14.00 8.62 8.06
N THR A 150 12.72 8.47 7.73
CA THR A 150 11.66 9.41 8.15
C THR A 150 10.96 8.91 9.42
N LYS A 151 10.68 7.60 9.51
CA LYS A 151 9.99 6.99 10.65
C LYS A 151 10.93 6.29 11.65
N TYR A 152 12.23 6.22 11.36
CA TYR A 152 13.24 5.59 12.22
C TYR A 152 12.98 4.11 12.56
N LEU A 153 12.31 3.38 11.66
CA LEU A 153 11.96 1.97 11.84
C LEU A 153 13.01 1.05 11.19
N GLY A 154 13.31 -0.07 11.85
CA GLY A 154 14.15 -1.13 11.30
C GLY A 154 15.66 -0.90 11.34
N LEU A 155 16.10 0.03 12.19
CA LEU A 155 17.52 0.38 12.38
C LEU A 155 18.40 -0.81 12.81
N CYS A 156 17.82 -1.80 13.52
CA CYS A 156 18.53 -2.97 14.04
C CYS A 156 19.20 -3.78 12.92
N VAL A 157 18.42 -4.13 11.88
CA VAL A 157 18.93 -4.87 10.71
C VAL A 157 19.73 -3.94 9.80
N PHE A 158 19.34 -2.67 9.72
CA PHE A 158 20.01 -1.66 8.91
C PHE A 158 21.49 -1.48 9.29
N PHE A 159 21.81 -1.31 10.58
CA PHE A 159 23.20 -1.15 11.01
C PHE A 159 24.01 -2.44 10.98
N GLY A 160 23.37 -3.58 11.21
CA GLY A 160 24.03 -4.89 11.17
C GLY A 160 24.47 -5.29 9.76
N THR A 161 23.62 -5.06 8.75
CA THR A 161 23.80 -5.60 7.39
C THR A 161 24.37 -4.61 6.38
N SER A 162 24.61 -3.36 6.77
CA SER A 162 25.14 -2.30 5.89
C SER A 162 26.67 -2.27 5.78
N GLN A 163 27.41 -3.22 6.33
CA GLN A 163 28.89 -3.18 6.27
C GLN A 163 29.45 -3.43 4.85
N LYS A 164 28.81 -4.31 4.07
CA LYS A 164 29.26 -4.68 2.72
C LYS A 164 28.12 -4.52 1.73
N LYS A 165 28.38 -4.00 0.54
CA LYS A 165 27.38 -3.78 -0.51
C LYS A 165 26.72 -5.08 -0.98
N SER A 166 27.51 -6.13 -1.20
CA SER A 166 26.99 -7.45 -1.64
C SER A 166 26.04 -8.06 -0.60
N THR A 167 26.35 -7.86 0.68
CA THR A 167 25.56 -8.28 1.83
C THR A 167 24.27 -7.46 1.96
N ALA A 168 24.37 -6.13 1.83
CA ALA A 168 23.24 -5.21 1.94
C ALA A 168 22.17 -5.46 0.87
N VAL A 169 22.57 -5.67 -0.39
CA VAL A 169 21.64 -5.96 -1.50
C VAL A 169 20.92 -7.29 -1.27
N GLY A 170 21.64 -8.34 -0.87
CA GLY A 170 21.05 -9.63 -0.56
C GLY A 170 19.98 -9.53 0.52
N MET A 171 20.27 -8.80 1.60
CA MET A 171 19.30 -8.60 2.69
C MET A 171 18.12 -7.75 2.27
N GLY A 172 18.33 -6.65 1.55
CA GLY A 172 17.23 -5.80 1.08
C GLY A 172 16.22 -6.59 0.23
N ILE A 173 16.69 -7.47 -0.65
CA ILE A 173 15.82 -8.31 -1.48
C ILE A 173 15.05 -9.32 -0.62
N THR A 174 15.75 -10.06 0.25
CA THR A 174 15.09 -11.02 1.15
C THR A 174 14.05 -10.34 2.03
N PHE A 175 14.37 -9.16 2.55
CA PHE A 175 13.49 -8.37 3.40
C PHE A 175 12.24 -7.90 2.67
N THR A 176 12.39 -7.44 1.42
CA THR A 176 11.27 -7.04 0.57
C THR A 176 10.31 -8.21 0.34
N ILE A 177 10.84 -9.41 0.06
CA ILE A 177 10.01 -10.61 -0.14
C ILE A 177 9.24 -10.97 1.13
N VAL A 178 9.90 -10.99 2.28
CA VAL A 178 9.27 -11.25 3.59
C VAL A 178 8.17 -10.21 3.88
N MET A 179 8.45 -8.94 3.61
CA MET A 179 7.52 -7.86 3.88
C MET A 179 6.26 -7.97 3.01
N VAL A 180 6.41 -8.24 1.72
CA VAL A 180 5.29 -8.44 0.81
C VAL A 180 4.47 -9.67 1.23
N ALA A 181 5.12 -10.79 1.53
CA ALA A 181 4.42 -12.01 1.95
C ALA A 181 3.64 -11.82 3.27
N SER A 182 4.29 -11.23 4.29
CA SER A 182 3.67 -10.98 5.59
C SER A 182 2.54 -9.95 5.51
N ALA A 183 2.70 -8.87 4.75
CA ALA A 183 1.66 -7.86 4.55
C ALA A 183 0.44 -8.43 3.83
N MET A 184 0.64 -9.26 2.80
CA MET A 184 -0.47 -9.91 2.09
C MET A 184 -1.22 -10.92 2.95
N MET A 185 -0.50 -11.72 3.73
CA MET A 185 -1.13 -12.66 4.66
C MET A 185 -1.89 -11.94 5.77
N SER A 186 -1.33 -10.83 6.27
CA SER A 186 -1.97 -9.99 7.29
C SER A 186 -3.21 -9.29 6.75
N TRP A 187 -3.17 -8.77 5.52
CA TRP A 187 -4.32 -8.17 4.85
C TRP A 187 -5.48 -9.16 4.73
N PHE A 188 -5.19 -10.37 4.24
CA PHE A 188 -6.19 -11.41 4.08
C PHE A 188 -6.83 -11.76 5.42
N LEU A 189 -6.01 -12.00 6.46
CA LEU A 189 -6.53 -12.37 7.76
C LEU A 189 -7.31 -11.22 8.42
N TYR A 190 -6.84 -9.98 8.28
CA TYR A 190 -7.54 -8.80 8.79
C TYR A 190 -8.95 -8.67 8.20
N GLN A 191 -9.06 -8.74 6.87
CA GLN A 191 -10.33 -8.55 6.17
C GLN A 191 -11.32 -9.72 6.37
N PHE A 192 -10.83 -10.96 6.38
CA PHE A 192 -11.70 -12.16 6.45
C PHE A 192 -11.96 -12.66 7.87
N VAL A 193 -11.15 -12.26 8.86
CA VAL A 193 -11.29 -12.76 10.25
C VAL A 193 -11.46 -11.62 11.23
N LEU A 194 -10.55 -10.64 11.29
CA LEU A 194 -10.63 -9.63 12.37
C LEU A 194 -11.86 -8.73 12.22
N LYS A 195 -12.09 -8.22 11.02
CA LYS A 195 -13.21 -7.32 10.71
C LYS A 195 -14.59 -7.95 10.95
N PRO A 196 -14.91 -9.17 10.46
CA PRO A 196 -16.24 -9.75 10.67
C PRO A 196 -16.51 -10.22 12.12
N TYR A 197 -15.46 -10.55 12.88
CA TYR A 197 -15.60 -10.99 14.26
C TYR A 197 -15.42 -9.85 15.29
N HIS A 198 -15.19 -8.60 14.84
CA HIS A 198 -14.96 -7.42 15.70
C HIS A 198 -13.81 -7.61 16.71
N LEU A 199 -12.72 -8.25 16.26
CA LEU A 199 -11.56 -8.60 17.10
C LEU A 199 -10.36 -7.66 16.88
N ASP A 200 -10.62 -6.37 16.64
CA ASP A 200 -9.59 -5.39 16.27
C ASP A 200 -8.52 -5.22 17.36
N TYR A 201 -8.88 -5.42 18.64
CA TYR A 201 -7.93 -5.38 19.76
C TYR A 201 -6.84 -6.47 19.69
N LEU A 202 -7.08 -7.58 18.99
CA LEU A 202 -6.15 -8.71 18.87
C LEU A 202 -5.15 -8.55 17.71
N GLN A 203 -5.27 -7.48 16.90
CA GLN A 203 -4.53 -7.29 15.67
C GLN A 203 -3.01 -7.40 15.83
N ILE A 204 -2.44 -6.82 16.89
CA ILE A 204 -0.99 -6.78 17.10
C ILE A 204 -0.46 -8.20 17.33
N ILE A 205 -1.13 -8.99 18.17
CA ILE A 205 -0.74 -10.36 18.50
C ILE A 205 -0.80 -11.24 17.24
N VAL A 206 -1.87 -11.09 16.47
CA VAL A 206 -2.07 -11.84 15.23
C VAL A 206 -1.00 -11.48 14.19
N PHE A 207 -0.72 -10.18 13.97
CA PHE A 207 0.29 -9.74 13.01
C PHE A 207 1.70 -10.20 13.38
N ILE A 208 2.08 -10.17 14.66
CA ILE A 208 3.36 -10.74 15.13
C ILE A 208 3.46 -12.23 14.78
N GLY A 209 2.38 -12.99 15.01
CA GLY A 209 2.32 -14.42 14.67
C GLY A 209 2.48 -14.67 13.16
N LEU A 210 1.78 -13.90 12.32
CA LEU A 210 1.86 -14.02 10.85
C LEU A 210 3.23 -13.65 10.31
N VAL A 211 3.85 -12.60 10.87
CA VAL A 211 5.23 -12.21 10.55
C VAL A 211 6.20 -13.32 10.93
N SER A 212 6.10 -13.87 12.13
CA SER A 212 6.95 -14.96 12.60
C SER A 212 6.85 -16.18 11.66
N LEU A 213 5.64 -16.57 11.27
CA LEU A 213 5.42 -17.67 10.34
C LEU A 213 6.06 -17.39 8.96
N SER A 214 5.89 -16.18 8.45
CA SER A 214 6.42 -15.76 7.14
C SER A 214 7.95 -15.75 7.13
N VAL A 215 8.59 -15.22 8.17
CA VAL A 215 10.04 -15.18 8.29
C VAL A 215 10.62 -16.60 8.44
N GLN A 216 9.96 -17.45 9.23
CA GLN A 216 10.40 -18.83 9.44
C GLN A 216 10.32 -19.67 8.15
N ALA A 217 9.28 -19.44 7.33
CA ALA A 217 9.20 -20.03 6.00
C ALA A 217 10.37 -19.59 5.12
N VAL A 218 10.71 -18.29 5.12
CA VAL A 218 11.86 -17.78 4.37
C VAL A 218 13.20 -18.29 4.91
N ASP A 219 13.38 -18.44 6.22
CA ASP A 219 14.59 -19.05 6.82
C ASP A 219 14.84 -20.46 6.26
N THR A 220 13.79 -21.28 6.28
CA THR A 220 13.85 -22.67 5.80
C THR A 220 14.16 -22.73 4.30
N ILE A 221 13.56 -21.83 3.51
CA ILE A 221 13.81 -21.72 2.08
C ILE A 221 15.26 -21.30 1.81
N LEU A 222 15.77 -20.31 2.53
CA LEU A 222 17.10 -19.76 2.31
C LEU A 222 18.21 -20.78 2.62
N ARG A 223 18.03 -21.59 3.68
CA ARG A 223 18.91 -22.73 4.00
C ARG A 223 19.05 -23.71 2.83
N LYS A 224 17.98 -23.93 2.07
CA LYS A 224 17.94 -24.90 0.97
C LYS A 224 18.39 -24.32 -0.38
N VAL A 225 18.14 -23.04 -0.63
CA VAL A 225 18.45 -22.38 -1.91
C VAL A 225 19.90 -21.90 -1.98
N ASN A 226 20.41 -21.25 -0.93
CA ASN A 226 21.76 -20.70 -0.94
C ASN A 226 22.44 -20.76 0.45
N PRO A 227 23.13 -21.86 0.76
CA PRO A 227 23.77 -22.05 2.07
C PRO A 227 24.92 -21.08 2.34
N VAL A 228 25.56 -20.53 1.30
CA VAL A 228 26.61 -19.51 1.44
C VAL A 228 26.03 -18.20 1.96
N LEU A 229 24.88 -17.81 1.39
CA LEU A 229 24.12 -16.65 1.82
C LEU A 229 23.60 -16.85 3.26
N PHE A 230 23.03 -18.02 3.55
CA PHE A 230 22.57 -18.36 4.89
C PHE A 230 23.69 -18.29 5.95
N LYS A 231 24.91 -18.76 5.65
CA LYS A 231 26.03 -18.71 6.60
C LYS A 231 26.48 -17.26 6.91
N ALA A 232 26.30 -16.34 5.97
CA ALA A 232 26.57 -14.91 6.18
C ALA A 232 25.42 -14.17 6.91
N PHE A 233 24.19 -14.70 6.82
CA PHE A 233 22.97 -14.03 7.28
C PHE A 233 22.25 -14.68 8.48
N GLY A 234 22.71 -15.85 8.93
CA GLY A 234 22.03 -16.67 9.94
C GLY A 234 21.62 -15.92 11.21
N VAL A 235 22.48 -15.01 11.70
CA VAL A 235 22.19 -14.19 12.89
C VAL A 235 21.14 -13.10 12.59
N TYR A 236 21.13 -12.57 11.37
CA TYR A 236 20.22 -11.48 11.00
C TYR A 236 18.80 -11.96 10.69
N LEU A 237 18.60 -13.21 10.27
CA LEU A 237 17.27 -13.78 10.01
C LEU A 237 16.37 -13.76 11.26
N VAL A 238 16.93 -14.01 12.44
CA VAL A 238 16.20 -13.87 13.71
C VAL A 238 15.86 -12.41 14.01
N LEU A 239 16.77 -11.48 13.68
CA LEU A 239 16.53 -10.04 13.82
C LEU A 239 15.46 -9.51 12.85
N VAL A 240 15.17 -10.21 11.75
CA VAL A 240 14.07 -9.85 10.83
C VAL A 240 12.71 -10.03 11.52
N ILE A 241 12.54 -11.07 12.35
CA ILE A 241 11.27 -11.34 13.07
C ILE A 241 10.91 -10.18 13.99
N ALA A 242 11.90 -9.65 14.72
CA ALA A 242 11.72 -8.55 15.64
C ALA A 242 11.90 -7.16 14.99
N ASN A 243 11.85 -7.08 13.65
CA ASN A 243 12.05 -5.81 12.97
C ASN A 243 10.78 -4.97 12.97
N CYS A 244 10.90 -3.74 13.49
CA CYS A 244 9.78 -2.81 13.64
C CYS A 244 9.07 -2.47 12.32
N ILE A 245 9.80 -2.40 11.18
CA ILE A 245 9.18 -2.06 9.89
C ILE A 245 8.27 -3.20 9.38
N ILE A 246 8.60 -4.46 9.65
CA ILE A 246 7.83 -5.61 9.19
C ILE A 246 6.51 -5.70 9.95
N LEU A 247 6.48 -5.28 11.21
CA LEU A 247 5.25 -5.17 11.98
C LEU A 247 4.46 -3.89 11.64
N ALA A 248 5.14 -2.77 11.42
CA ALA A 248 4.49 -1.48 11.16
C ALA A 248 3.69 -1.47 9.85
N VAL A 249 4.17 -2.14 8.80
CA VAL A 249 3.48 -2.16 7.49
C VAL A 249 2.08 -2.81 7.58
N PRO A 250 1.92 -4.03 8.12
CA PRO A 250 0.60 -4.62 8.38
C PRO A 250 -0.29 -3.75 9.28
N LEU A 251 0.28 -3.05 10.26
CA LEU A 251 -0.50 -2.21 11.16
C LEU A 251 -1.05 -0.96 10.45
N ILE A 252 -0.22 -0.29 9.65
CA ILE A 252 -0.64 0.83 8.80
C ILE A 252 -1.68 0.38 7.76
N LEU A 253 -1.58 -0.88 7.33
CA LEU A 253 -2.54 -1.48 6.42
C LEU A 253 -3.94 -1.61 7.01
N ALA A 254 -3.99 -2.08 8.25
CA ALA A 254 -5.22 -2.25 9.01
C ALA A 254 -5.85 -0.89 9.33
N ASP A 255 -5.03 0.06 9.77
CA ASP A 255 -5.43 1.42 10.15
C ASP A 255 -6.02 2.22 8.98
N ASN A 256 -5.44 2.11 7.78
CA ASN A 256 -5.91 2.81 6.57
C ASN A 256 -6.94 2.00 5.75
N GLU A 257 -7.33 0.81 6.20
CA GLU A 257 -8.24 -0.11 5.48
C GLU A 257 -7.93 -0.28 3.98
N TYR A 258 -6.66 -0.43 3.63
CA TYR A 258 -6.25 -0.54 2.23
C TYR A 258 -6.82 -1.79 1.53
N ASN A 259 -7.08 -1.69 0.22
CA ASN A 259 -7.44 -2.83 -0.62
C ASN A 259 -6.22 -3.73 -0.92
N ALA A 260 -6.44 -4.98 -1.34
CA ALA A 260 -5.37 -5.94 -1.65
C ALA A 260 -4.24 -5.37 -2.52
N ALA A 261 -4.58 -4.61 -3.57
CA ALA A 261 -3.61 -4.05 -4.49
C ALA A 261 -2.88 -2.82 -3.92
N GLU A 262 -3.56 -1.98 -3.12
CA GLU A 262 -2.96 -0.86 -2.39
C GLU A 262 -1.97 -1.41 -1.35
N SER A 263 -2.39 -2.45 -0.62
CA SER A 263 -1.59 -3.19 0.35
C SER A 263 -0.31 -3.79 -0.24
N PHE A 264 -0.42 -4.36 -1.44
CA PHE A 264 0.71 -4.95 -2.14
C PHE A 264 1.74 -3.89 -2.53
N MET A 265 1.27 -2.77 -3.09
CA MET A 265 2.15 -1.66 -3.50
C MET A 265 2.81 -0.97 -2.31
N LEU A 266 2.08 -0.80 -1.20
CA LEU A 266 2.64 -0.27 0.04
C LEU A 266 3.77 -1.16 0.58
N ALA A 267 3.52 -2.48 0.66
CA ALA A 267 4.53 -3.43 1.15
C ALA A 267 5.74 -3.52 0.22
N LEU A 268 5.52 -3.49 -1.10
CA LEU A 268 6.60 -3.49 -2.09
C LEU A 268 7.42 -2.19 -2.01
N GLY A 269 6.75 -1.04 -1.90
CA GLY A 269 7.39 0.27 -1.75
C GLY A 269 8.19 0.38 -0.45
N ALA A 270 7.64 -0.10 0.67
CA ALA A 270 8.32 -0.13 1.97
C ALA A 270 9.56 -1.05 1.96
N GLY A 271 9.46 -2.23 1.33
CA GLY A 271 10.57 -3.17 1.21
C GLY A 271 11.69 -2.63 0.31
N LEU A 272 11.33 -2.07 -0.85
CA LEU A 272 12.30 -1.45 -1.75
C LEU A 272 12.89 -0.17 -1.15
N GLY A 273 12.12 0.62 -0.40
CA GLY A 273 12.61 1.78 0.35
C GLY A 273 13.68 1.37 1.38
N PHE A 274 13.48 0.23 2.07
CA PHE A 274 14.48 -0.36 2.96
C PHE A 274 15.73 -0.83 2.20
N LEU A 275 15.56 -1.46 1.04
CA LEU A 275 16.68 -1.87 0.17
C LEU A 275 17.51 -0.66 -0.27
N VAL A 276 16.86 0.42 -0.74
CA VAL A 276 17.54 1.65 -1.15
C VAL A 276 18.30 2.25 0.03
N ALA A 277 17.68 2.35 1.20
CA ALA A 277 18.34 2.85 2.40
C ALA A 277 19.60 2.03 2.74
N LEU A 278 19.49 0.69 2.75
CA LEU A 278 20.61 -0.21 2.98
C LEU A 278 21.73 -0.07 1.94
N PHE A 279 21.36 0.08 0.67
CA PHE A 279 22.32 0.23 -0.42
C PHE A 279 23.09 1.56 -0.33
N LEU A 280 22.41 2.65 0.01
CA LEU A 280 23.03 3.96 0.24
C LEU A 280 23.98 3.90 1.43
N MET A 281 23.54 3.32 2.54
CA MET A 281 24.35 3.20 3.74
C MET A 281 25.59 2.36 3.52
N SER A 282 25.46 1.19 2.88
CA SER A 282 26.60 0.33 2.58
C SER A 282 27.60 0.97 1.64
N SER A 283 27.12 1.74 0.65
CA SER A 283 28.01 2.48 -0.25
C SER A 283 28.83 3.54 0.48
N VAL A 284 28.24 4.25 1.45
CA VAL A 284 28.99 5.23 2.27
C VAL A 284 29.90 4.54 3.27
N ARG A 285 29.46 3.44 3.90
CA ARG A 285 30.30 2.71 4.86
C ARG A 285 31.56 2.12 4.23
N GLU A 286 31.47 1.55 3.02
CA GLU A 286 32.64 1.07 2.28
C GLU A 286 33.63 2.21 1.98
N ARG A 287 33.14 3.42 1.70
CA ARG A 287 33.99 4.60 1.48
C ARG A 287 34.63 5.12 2.76
N LEU A 288 33.90 5.02 3.86
CA LEU A 288 34.33 5.48 5.17
C LEU A 288 35.44 4.61 5.77
N GLU A 289 35.51 3.33 5.40
CA GLU A 289 36.64 2.44 5.76
C GLU A 289 37.97 2.91 5.17
N LEU A 290 37.95 3.59 4.02
CA LEU A 290 39.13 4.16 3.38
C LEU A 290 39.46 5.58 3.89
N ALA A 291 38.54 6.21 4.63
CA ALA A 291 38.69 7.58 5.10
C ALA A 291 39.47 7.64 6.42
N ASN A 292 40.17 8.76 6.64
CA ASN A 292 40.87 9.03 7.90
C ASN A 292 39.89 9.44 9.00
N VAL A 293 39.19 8.46 9.57
CA VAL A 293 38.30 8.66 10.72
C VAL A 293 39.08 8.48 12.03
N PRO A 294 38.92 9.37 13.04
CA PRO A 294 39.54 9.19 14.36
C PRO A 294 39.19 7.83 14.98
N PRO A 295 40.13 7.17 15.68
CA PRO A 295 39.96 5.81 16.17
C PRO A 295 38.71 5.64 17.06
N THR A 296 38.36 6.64 17.86
CA THR A 296 37.17 6.63 18.74
C THR A 296 35.84 6.59 18.00
N TYR A 297 35.79 7.12 16.77
CA TYR A 297 34.55 7.19 15.97
C TYR A 297 34.40 6.04 14.97
N ARG A 298 35.43 5.19 14.80
CA ARG A 298 35.41 4.11 13.80
C ARG A 298 34.30 3.09 14.07
N GLY A 299 33.67 2.61 13.00
CA GLY A 299 32.65 1.57 13.07
C GLY A 299 31.23 2.12 13.26
N LEU A 300 30.59 1.77 14.37
CA LEU A 300 29.19 2.09 14.64
C LEU A 300 28.92 3.58 14.94
N PRO A 301 29.76 4.31 15.72
CA PRO A 301 29.47 5.71 16.07
C PRO A 301 29.37 6.61 14.84
N ILE A 302 30.33 6.53 13.91
CA ILE A 302 30.28 7.29 12.67
C ILE A 302 29.12 6.85 11.75
N ALA A 303 28.72 5.58 11.81
CA ALA A 303 27.55 5.10 11.07
C ALA A 303 26.25 5.77 11.55
N PHE A 304 26.10 6.02 12.85
CA PHE A 304 24.97 6.80 13.37
C PHE A 304 24.97 8.26 12.88
N VAL A 305 26.15 8.90 12.84
CA VAL A 305 26.29 10.27 12.32
C VAL A 305 25.89 10.32 10.84
N VAL A 306 26.38 9.38 10.03
CA VAL A 306 26.02 9.27 8.60
C VAL A 306 24.53 8.99 8.43
N ALA A 307 23.94 8.12 9.24
CA ALA A 307 22.50 7.85 9.18
C ALA A 307 21.67 9.10 9.52
N GLY A 308 22.12 9.93 10.47
CA GLY A 308 21.51 11.22 10.76
C GLY A 308 21.60 12.21 9.59
N LEU A 309 22.75 12.27 8.90
CA LEU A 309 22.89 13.08 7.68
C LEU A 309 21.97 12.60 6.56
N PHE A 310 21.81 11.29 6.39
CA PHE A 310 20.82 10.74 5.47
C PHE A 310 19.38 11.09 5.87
N ALA A 311 19.04 11.02 7.16
CA ALA A 311 17.71 11.43 7.63
C ALA A 311 17.41 12.90 7.31
N LEU A 312 18.38 13.80 7.51
CA LEU A 312 18.25 15.22 7.13
C LEU A 312 18.05 15.39 5.61
N ALA A 313 18.79 14.65 4.79
CA ALA A 313 18.63 14.71 3.34
C ALA A 313 17.25 14.19 2.89
N PHE A 314 16.76 13.11 3.49
CA PHE A 314 15.44 12.54 3.17
C PHE A 314 14.28 13.37 3.69
N LEU A 315 14.47 14.16 4.76
CA LEU A 315 13.46 15.11 5.24
C LEU A 315 13.09 16.14 4.14
N GLY A 316 14.03 16.49 3.27
CA GLY A 316 13.77 17.36 2.11
C GLY A 316 12.73 16.81 1.13
N PHE A 317 12.54 15.49 1.10
CA PHE A 317 11.51 14.84 0.28
C PHE A 317 10.12 14.83 0.93
N SER A 318 10.02 15.14 2.23
CA SER A 318 8.74 15.12 2.96
C SER A 318 7.73 16.16 2.46
N GLY A 319 8.18 17.20 1.76
CA GLY A 319 7.31 18.23 1.15
C GLY A 319 6.80 17.87 -0.25
N MET A 320 7.22 16.74 -0.83
CA MET A 320 6.75 16.32 -2.15
C MET A 320 5.43 15.55 -2.02
N SER A 321 4.31 16.19 -2.35
CA SER A 321 3.05 15.50 -2.61
C SER A 321 3.01 15.03 -4.06
N ILE A 322 3.11 13.72 -4.30
CA ILE A 322 2.93 13.15 -5.63
C ILE A 322 1.43 12.83 -5.78
N PHE A 323 0.73 13.80 -6.39
CA PHE A 323 -0.71 13.88 -6.68
C PHE A 323 -1.62 14.26 -5.52
#